data_AF-A0A812MDF9-F1
#
_entry.id   AF-A0A812MDF9-F1
#
_cell.length_a   1.000
_cell.length_b   1.000
_cell.length_c   1.000
_cell.angle_alpha   90.00
_cell.angle_beta   90.00
_cell.angle_gamma   90.00
#
_symmetry.space_group_name_H-M   'P 1'
#
loop_
_entity.id
_entity.type
_entity.pdbx_description
1 polymer ?
#
loop_
_entity_poly.entity_id
_entity_poly.type
_entity_poly.pdbx_seq_one_letter_code
_entity_poly.pdbx_strand_id
1 'polypeptide(L)'
;MPRSPPGSTTSDSYASSSEDWSDLDGNAISDEDMADSDASLGNDEPFGAHLPEAPQSDVDIRREADFELKRQSFVDLLARQLCRAHLEQELRSRLTARQAGAQLRDFWRRHSNDNSRDLQDSVVGFLDSNRRESLEHMVAALRCMLAEPMPDNDLAWLLSLEILHLPPLHRLQQAAQQAVFFSLCDKVGREAAAMVASRATDLAFNTFSIPALRLLWPLLDDDQRRKMQRWLFEYRMGTAEEPTEKSSSSSQKPRYG
;
A
#
# COMPACT_ATOMS: atom_id res chain seq x y z
N MET A 1 -9.96 5.34 -59.61
CA MET A 1 -10.20 6.80 -59.51
C MET A 1 -10.83 7.10 -58.16
N PRO A 2 -10.42 8.19 -57.50
CA PRO A 2 -10.60 8.44 -56.06
C PRO A 2 -11.92 9.15 -55.77
N ARG A 3 -12.48 8.93 -54.57
CA ARG A 3 -13.40 9.87 -53.91
C ARG A 3 -13.19 9.82 -52.39
N SER A 4 -12.58 10.89 -51.88
CA SER A 4 -12.76 11.42 -50.52
C SER A 4 -13.35 12.83 -50.68
N PRO A 5 -13.72 13.56 -49.61
CA PRO A 5 -14.63 13.30 -48.48
C PRO A 5 -15.74 14.40 -48.43
N PRO A 6 -16.58 14.45 -47.37
CA PRO A 6 -16.51 15.60 -46.44
C PRO A 6 -16.67 15.11 -44.98
N GLY A 7 -16.34 15.80 -43.89
CA GLY A 7 -15.96 17.19 -43.63
C GLY A 7 -16.41 17.50 -42.18
N SER A 8 -15.48 18.03 -41.39
CA SER A 8 -15.66 18.82 -40.16
C SER A 8 -16.40 18.24 -38.94
N THR A 9 -15.66 18.09 -37.84
CA THR A 9 -16.13 18.57 -36.52
C THR A 9 -14.96 19.25 -35.81
N THR A 10 -15.24 20.47 -35.39
CA THR A 10 -14.46 21.41 -34.60
C THR A 10 -14.23 20.86 -33.18
N SER A 11 -13.05 21.07 -32.62
CA SER A 11 -12.84 20.99 -31.16
C SER A 11 -12.08 22.22 -30.72
N ASP A 12 -12.85 23.16 -30.19
CA ASP A 12 -12.38 24.29 -29.42
C ASP A 12 -12.02 23.83 -27.99
N SER A 13 -10.77 24.10 -27.63
CA SER A 13 -10.32 24.81 -26.43
C SER A 13 -11.20 24.81 -25.16
N TYR A 14 -10.68 24.19 -24.09
CA TYR A 14 -10.83 24.65 -22.70
C TYR A 14 -9.52 24.34 -21.97
N ALA A 15 -8.66 25.33 -21.77
CA ALA A 15 -8.59 26.19 -20.58
C ALA A 15 -8.06 25.44 -19.34
N SER A 16 -6.73 25.39 -19.23
CA SER A 16 -6.00 25.12 -17.98
C SER A 16 -6.30 26.23 -16.97
N SER A 17 -6.87 25.90 -15.82
CA SER A 17 -6.81 26.76 -14.63
C SER A 17 -5.64 26.31 -13.77
N SER A 18 -4.60 27.14 -13.76
CA SER A 18 -3.52 27.11 -12.79
C SER A 18 -3.96 27.91 -11.56
N GLU A 19 -4.11 27.25 -10.42
CA GLU A 19 -4.35 27.92 -9.15
C GLU A 19 -3.00 28.34 -8.54
N ASP A 20 -2.77 29.64 -8.61
CA ASP A 20 -1.68 30.41 -8.01
C ASP A 20 -2.01 30.66 -6.53
N TRP A 21 -1.23 30.05 -5.62
CA TRP A 21 -1.30 30.31 -4.19
C TRP A 21 -0.04 31.05 -3.77
N SER A 22 -0.04 32.35 -4.07
CA SER A 22 0.96 33.30 -3.60
C SER A 22 0.24 34.32 -2.73
N ASP A 23 0.17 34.10 -1.42
CA ASP A 23 -0.03 35.13 -0.39
C ASP A 23 -0.02 34.48 1.00
N LEU A 24 1.11 34.56 1.69
CA LEU A 24 1.13 34.61 3.15
C LEU A 24 2.19 35.62 3.57
N ASP A 25 1.65 36.78 3.94
CA ASP A 25 2.32 37.94 4.46
C ASP A 25 3.29 37.61 5.59
N GLY A 26 4.48 38.19 5.48
CA GLY A 26 5.43 38.32 6.56
C GLY A 26 4.86 39.23 7.64
N ASN A 27 4.55 38.67 8.80
CA ASN A 27 4.32 39.44 10.01
C ASN A 27 5.58 39.37 10.87
N ALA A 28 6.50 40.30 10.63
CA ALA A 28 7.61 40.62 11.52
C ALA A 28 7.06 41.40 12.72
N ILE A 29 7.11 40.81 13.92
CA ILE A 29 6.91 41.54 15.16
C ILE A 29 8.09 41.26 16.08
N SER A 30 8.97 42.26 16.09
CA SER A 30 9.80 42.79 17.18
C SER A 30 10.58 41.87 18.11
N ASP A 31 11.90 42.05 18.00
CA ASP A 31 12.94 41.80 18.98
C ASP A 31 12.70 42.48 20.33
N GLU A 32 12.98 41.69 21.36
CA GLU A 32 13.87 41.98 22.50
C GLU A 32 13.62 43.25 23.34
N ASP A 33 13.03 43.03 24.51
CA ASP A 33 13.37 43.80 25.71
C ASP A 33 13.80 42.87 26.85
N MET A 34 14.94 43.25 27.43
CA MET A 34 15.74 42.55 28.42
C MET A 34 15.21 42.72 29.85
N ALA A 35 15.38 41.64 30.62
CA ALA A 35 15.66 41.56 32.06
C ALA A 35 14.60 42.06 33.07
N ASP A 36 14.13 41.15 33.93
CA ASP A 36 14.68 41.11 35.29
C ASP A 36 14.51 39.71 35.92
N SER A 37 15.51 39.29 36.68
CA SER A 37 15.51 38.04 37.45
C SER A 37 15.14 38.34 38.89
N ASP A 38 14.12 37.68 39.44
CA ASP A 38 14.10 37.41 40.88
C ASP A 38 13.49 36.03 41.16
N ALA A 39 14.15 35.34 42.07
CA ALA A 39 13.93 33.96 42.42
C ALA A 39 12.80 33.83 43.45
N SER A 40 11.94 32.82 43.30
CA SER A 40 11.37 32.16 44.46
C SER A 40 11.11 30.68 44.18
N LEU A 41 11.66 29.88 45.09
CA LEU A 41 11.54 28.45 45.21
C LEU A 41 10.12 28.02 45.58
N GLY A 42 9.73 26.84 45.10
CA GLY A 42 8.83 25.92 45.81
C GLY A 42 7.36 25.97 45.41
N ASN A 43 6.96 25.05 44.54
CA ASN A 43 5.99 24.02 44.90
C ASN A 43 5.90 22.96 43.79
N ASP A 44 6.14 21.72 44.19
CA ASP A 44 5.79 20.51 43.47
C ASP A 44 4.27 20.41 43.27
N GLU A 45 3.81 20.40 42.02
CA GLU A 45 2.58 19.70 41.63
C GLU A 45 2.79 19.05 40.24
N PRO A 46 2.35 17.79 40.06
CA PRO A 46 2.48 17.09 38.80
C PRO A 46 1.41 17.59 37.83
N PHE A 47 1.74 18.58 37.01
CA PHE A 47 0.91 18.95 35.87
C PHE A 47 0.93 17.82 34.84
N GLY A 48 -0.07 16.94 34.94
CA GLY A 48 -0.54 16.16 33.81
C GLY A 48 -1.03 17.13 32.74
N ALA A 49 -0.14 17.47 31.81
CA ALA A 49 -0.48 18.19 30.60
C ALA A 49 -1.38 17.28 29.74
N HIS A 50 -2.69 17.28 30.03
CA HIS A 50 -3.68 16.99 29.01
C HIS A 50 -3.56 18.11 27.98
N LEU A 51 -2.74 17.88 26.95
CA LEU A 51 -2.84 18.61 25.70
C LEU A 51 -4.32 18.54 25.25
N PRO A 52 -5.01 19.67 25.05
CA PRO A 52 -6.34 19.64 24.48
C PRO A 52 -6.24 19.04 23.07
N GLU A 53 -6.94 17.92 22.89
CA GLU A 53 -7.12 17.27 21.60
C GLU A 53 -7.73 18.31 20.66
N ALA A 54 -6.94 18.77 19.68
CA ALA A 54 -7.41 19.74 18.71
C ALA A 54 -8.67 19.17 18.02
N PRO A 55 -9.74 19.97 17.82
CA PRO A 55 -10.94 19.47 17.17
C PRO A 55 -10.56 18.95 15.78
N GLN A 56 -10.69 17.64 15.59
CA GLN A 56 -10.49 17.01 14.28
C GLN A 56 -11.41 17.71 13.28
N SER A 57 -10.83 18.21 12.18
CA SER A 57 -11.63 18.91 11.19
C SER A 57 -12.63 17.94 10.54
N ASP A 58 -13.81 18.41 10.13
CA ASP A 58 -14.79 17.60 9.40
C ASP A 58 -14.19 16.92 8.14
N VAL A 59 -13.14 17.52 7.58
CA VAL A 59 -12.38 16.99 6.45
C VAL A 59 -11.58 15.75 6.84
N ASP A 60 -10.97 15.75 8.01
CA ASP A 60 -10.17 14.61 8.51
C ASP A 60 -11.06 13.43 8.86
N ILE A 61 -12.23 13.69 9.46
CA ILE A 61 -13.25 12.66 9.74
C ILE A 61 -13.73 11.98 8.45
N ARG A 62 -14.01 12.76 7.40
CA ARG A 62 -14.42 12.20 6.09
C ARG A 62 -13.32 11.37 5.44
N ARG A 63 -12.08 11.87 5.44
CA ARG A 63 -10.92 11.13 4.91
C ARG A 63 -10.72 9.80 5.61
N GLU A 64 -10.93 9.77 6.93
CA GLU A 64 -10.82 8.55 7.71
C GLU A 64 -11.93 7.55 7.39
N ALA A 65 -13.18 8.01 7.27
CA ALA A 65 -14.30 7.17 6.85
C ALA A 65 -14.09 6.58 5.44
N ASP A 66 -13.59 7.39 4.49
CA ASP A 66 -13.26 6.94 3.14
C ASP A 66 -12.12 5.89 3.15
N PHE A 67 -11.13 6.09 4.01
CA PHE A 67 -10.05 5.12 4.19
C PHE A 67 -10.57 3.80 4.77
N GLU A 68 -11.48 3.85 5.75
CA GLU A 68 -12.08 2.66 6.34
C GLU A 68 -12.85 1.83 5.30
N LEU A 69 -13.67 2.47 4.47
CA LEU A 69 -14.36 1.81 3.36
C LEU A 69 -13.37 1.17 2.38
N LYS A 70 -12.27 1.87 2.08
CA LYS A 70 -11.21 1.35 1.23
C LYS A 70 -10.49 0.17 1.86
N ARG A 71 -10.26 0.18 3.18
CA ARG A 71 -9.67 -0.94 3.93
C ARG A 71 -10.57 -2.17 3.86
N GLN A 72 -11.88 -2.02 4.07
CA GLN A 72 -12.84 -3.11 3.97
C GLN A 72 -12.86 -3.70 2.55
N SER A 73 -12.92 -2.84 1.52
CA SER A 73 -12.83 -3.27 0.12
C SER A 73 -11.52 -3.99 -0.19
N PHE A 74 -10.39 -3.49 0.34
CA PHE A 74 -9.08 -4.13 0.19
C PHE A 74 -9.05 -5.54 0.80
N VAL A 75 -9.57 -5.71 2.03
CA VAL A 75 -9.66 -7.02 2.70
C VAL A 75 -10.50 -7.99 1.87
N ASP A 76 -11.65 -7.56 1.38
CA ASP A 76 -12.54 -8.39 0.57
C ASP A 76 -11.90 -8.78 -0.76
N LEU A 77 -11.26 -7.84 -1.46
CA LEU A 77 -10.56 -8.10 -2.72
C LEU A 77 -9.36 -9.03 -2.52
N LEU A 78 -8.60 -8.86 -1.45
CA LEU A 78 -7.47 -9.73 -1.12
C LEU A 78 -7.94 -11.16 -0.86
N ALA A 79 -8.99 -11.33 -0.04
CA ALA A 79 -9.59 -12.64 0.21
C ALA A 79 -10.05 -13.32 -1.10
N ARG A 80 -10.70 -12.58 -2.01
CA ARG A 80 -11.09 -13.09 -3.33
C ARG A 80 -9.88 -13.52 -4.18
N GLN A 81 -8.80 -12.73 -4.19
CA GLN A 81 -7.58 -13.07 -4.93
C GLN A 81 -6.90 -14.33 -4.37
N LEU A 82 -6.93 -14.54 -3.06
CA LEU A 82 -6.41 -15.76 -2.43
C LEU A 82 -7.27 -16.98 -2.78
N CYS A 83 -8.61 -16.85 -2.69
CA CYS A 83 -9.54 -17.89 -3.15
C CYS A 83 -9.27 -18.27 -4.61
N ARG A 84 -9.04 -17.25 -5.48
CA ARG A 84 -8.67 -17.47 -6.89
C ARG A 84 -7.39 -18.27 -7.02
N ALA A 85 -6.35 -17.88 -6.29
CA ALA A 85 -5.03 -18.50 -6.41
C ALA A 85 -5.06 -19.96 -5.95
N HIS A 86 -5.72 -20.26 -4.83
CA HIS A 86 -5.88 -21.63 -4.34
C HIS A 86 -6.70 -22.49 -5.31
N LEU A 87 -7.83 -21.98 -5.83
CA LEU A 87 -8.63 -22.70 -6.82
C LEU A 87 -7.82 -22.94 -8.11
N GLU A 88 -7.08 -21.94 -8.57
CA GLU A 88 -6.27 -22.07 -9.78
C GLU A 88 -5.14 -23.11 -9.62
N GLN A 89 -4.46 -23.13 -8.47
CA GLN A 89 -3.47 -24.17 -8.16
C GLN A 89 -4.11 -25.56 -8.16
N GLU A 90 -5.29 -25.70 -7.57
CA GLU A 90 -6.02 -26.98 -7.53
C GLU A 90 -6.40 -27.45 -8.93
N LEU A 91 -6.99 -26.58 -9.75
CA LEU A 91 -7.37 -26.92 -11.12
C LEU A 91 -6.17 -27.27 -11.99
N ARG A 92 -5.04 -26.56 -11.85
CA ARG A 92 -3.81 -26.85 -12.59
C ARG A 92 -3.15 -28.17 -12.17
N SER A 93 -3.39 -28.64 -10.95
CA SER A 93 -2.89 -29.93 -10.51
C SER A 93 -3.62 -31.11 -11.15
N ARG A 94 -4.88 -30.90 -11.57
CA ARG A 94 -5.76 -31.97 -12.10
C ARG A 94 -6.02 -31.87 -13.61
N LEU A 95 -5.90 -30.67 -14.18
CA LEU A 95 -6.33 -30.38 -15.55
C LEU A 95 -5.21 -29.73 -16.36
N THR A 96 -5.35 -29.80 -17.69
CA THR A 96 -4.48 -29.02 -18.59
C THR A 96 -4.69 -27.51 -18.38
N ALA A 97 -3.66 -26.70 -18.64
CA ALA A 97 -3.73 -25.25 -18.45
C ALA A 97 -4.93 -24.59 -19.17
N ARG A 98 -5.31 -25.08 -20.36
CA ARG A 98 -6.48 -24.59 -21.11
C ARG A 98 -7.79 -24.92 -20.42
N GLN A 99 -7.94 -26.14 -19.90
CA GLN A 99 -9.13 -26.58 -19.18
C GLN A 99 -9.25 -25.89 -17.83
N ALA A 100 -8.15 -25.81 -17.07
CA ALA A 100 -8.09 -25.08 -15.80
C ALA A 100 -8.51 -23.61 -15.99
N GLY A 101 -7.98 -22.94 -17.02
CA GLY A 101 -8.37 -21.57 -17.35
C GLY A 101 -9.84 -21.41 -17.75
N ALA A 102 -10.41 -22.39 -18.48
CA ALA A 102 -11.83 -22.37 -18.83
C ALA A 102 -12.72 -22.55 -17.59
N GLN A 103 -12.44 -23.55 -16.76
CA GLN A 103 -13.19 -23.80 -15.53
C GLN A 103 -13.08 -22.63 -14.55
N LEU A 104 -11.90 -22.03 -14.41
CA LEU A 104 -11.71 -20.87 -13.54
C LEU A 104 -12.57 -19.69 -14.01
N ARG A 105 -12.61 -19.40 -15.32
CA ARG A 105 -13.46 -18.32 -15.86
C ARG A 105 -14.94 -18.60 -15.66
N ASP A 106 -15.39 -19.83 -15.88
CA ASP A 106 -16.79 -20.22 -15.69
C ASP A 106 -17.19 -20.13 -14.22
N PHE A 107 -16.32 -20.56 -13.31
CA PHE A 107 -16.51 -20.41 -11.86
C PHE A 107 -16.69 -18.93 -11.50
N TRP A 108 -15.75 -18.06 -11.89
CA TRP A 108 -15.84 -16.63 -11.58
C TRP A 108 -17.03 -15.93 -12.21
N ARG A 109 -17.52 -16.39 -13.36
CA ARG A 109 -18.74 -15.87 -13.97
C ARG A 109 -19.97 -16.19 -13.12
N ARG A 110 -20.02 -17.36 -12.48
CA ARG A 110 -21.15 -17.76 -11.61
C ARG A 110 -21.13 -17.04 -10.28
N HIS A 111 -19.93 -16.75 -9.76
CA HIS A 111 -19.69 -16.14 -8.46
C HIS A 111 -19.32 -14.65 -8.56
N SER A 112 -19.76 -13.94 -9.61
CA SER A 112 -19.37 -12.54 -9.82
C SER A 112 -19.97 -11.59 -8.78
N ASN A 113 -21.14 -11.93 -8.25
CA ASN A 113 -21.91 -11.10 -7.32
C ASN A 113 -21.75 -11.55 -5.86
N ASP A 114 -21.13 -12.71 -5.63
CA ASP A 114 -20.92 -13.27 -4.31
C ASP A 114 -20.01 -12.35 -3.49
N ASN A 115 -20.24 -12.27 -2.19
CA ASN A 115 -19.30 -11.59 -1.28
C ASN A 115 -18.03 -12.45 -1.07
N SER A 116 -17.02 -11.91 -0.38
CA SER A 116 -15.74 -12.62 -0.20
C SER A 116 -15.86 -13.90 0.65
N ARG A 117 -16.87 -13.99 1.54
CA ARG A 117 -17.13 -15.17 2.39
C ARG A 117 -17.88 -16.26 1.63
N ASP A 118 -18.96 -15.92 0.93
CA ASP A 118 -19.74 -16.88 0.14
C ASP A 118 -18.87 -17.53 -0.95
N LEU A 119 -17.99 -16.73 -1.55
CA LEU A 119 -16.99 -17.22 -2.49
C LEU A 119 -16.00 -18.18 -1.82
N GLN A 120 -15.50 -17.85 -0.62
CA GLN A 120 -14.59 -18.70 0.13
C GLN A 120 -15.24 -20.06 0.41
N ASP A 121 -16.48 -20.08 0.89
CA ASP A 121 -17.24 -21.30 1.16
C ASP A 121 -17.41 -22.14 -0.11
N SER A 122 -17.71 -21.47 -1.23
CA SER A 122 -17.82 -22.11 -2.54
C SER A 122 -16.49 -22.75 -2.97
N VAL A 123 -15.36 -22.03 -2.84
CA VAL A 123 -14.02 -22.54 -3.23
C VAL A 123 -13.59 -23.69 -2.33
N VAL A 124 -13.82 -23.60 -1.02
CA VAL A 124 -13.51 -24.64 -0.03
C VAL A 124 -14.11 -26.00 -0.39
N GLY A 125 -15.28 -26.01 -1.03
CA GLY A 125 -15.93 -27.23 -1.54
C GLY A 125 -15.17 -27.92 -2.69
N PHE A 126 -14.31 -27.20 -3.42
CA PHE A 126 -13.51 -27.75 -4.54
C PHE A 126 -12.09 -28.14 -4.13
N LEU A 127 -11.59 -27.61 -3.01
CA LEU A 127 -10.23 -27.86 -2.53
C LEU A 127 -10.11 -29.23 -1.83
N ASP A 128 -8.89 -29.79 -1.88
CA ASP A 128 -8.52 -30.89 -0.99
C ASP A 128 -8.48 -30.43 0.48
N SER A 129 -8.40 -31.37 1.43
CA SER A 129 -8.46 -31.04 2.86
C SER A 129 -7.31 -30.14 3.32
N ASN A 130 -6.09 -30.37 2.82
CA ASN A 130 -4.91 -29.61 3.21
C ASN A 130 -4.98 -28.14 2.71
N ARG A 131 -5.34 -27.93 1.43
CA ARG A 131 -5.46 -26.58 0.87
C ARG A 131 -6.67 -25.84 1.41
N ARG A 132 -7.75 -26.56 1.76
CA ARG A 132 -8.90 -25.99 2.46
C ARG A 132 -8.46 -25.39 3.79
N GLU A 133 -7.84 -26.19 4.65
CA GLU A 133 -7.39 -25.73 5.96
C GLU A 133 -6.42 -24.56 5.81
N SER A 134 -5.47 -24.65 4.87
CA SER A 134 -4.53 -23.56 4.58
C SER A 134 -5.22 -22.26 4.15
N LEU A 135 -6.19 -22.32 3.23
CA LEU A 135 -6.94 -21.14 2.77
C LEU A 135 -7.76 -20.53 3.92
N GLU A 136 -8.48 -21.35 4.68
CA GLU A 136 -9.32 -20.90 5.79
C GLU A 136 -8.49 -20.19 6.87
N HIS A 137 -7.38 -20.81 7.31
CA HIS A 137 -6.48 -20.22 8.30
C HIS A 137 -5.87 -18.92 7.78
N MET A 138 -5.42 -18.89 6.53
CA MET A 138 -4.78 -17.71 5.95
C MET A 138 -5.76 -16.54 5.82
N VAL A 139 -6.96 -16.76 5.26
CA VAL A 139 -7.96 -15.70 5.09
C VAL A 139 -8.47 -15.23 6.45
N ALA A 140 -8.67 -16.12 7.41
CA ALA A 140 -9.06 -15.74 8.77
C ALA A 140 -7.98 -14.88 9.44
N ALA A 141 -6.71 -15.31 9.41
CA ALA A 141 -5.60 -14.57 9.98
C ALA A 141 -5.45 -13.18 9.34
N LEU A 142 -5.55 -13.08 8.01
CA LEU A 142 -5.47 -11.80 7.31
C LEU A 142 -6.62 -10.87 7.65
N ARG A 143 -7.85 -11.38 7.77
CA ARG A 143 -8.99 -10.58 8.24
C ARG A 143 -8.75 -10.03 9.64
N CYS A 144 -8.18 -10.82 10.55
CA CYS A 144 -7.82 -10.34 11.89
C CYS A 144 -6.72 -9.28 11.84
N MET A 145 -5.62 -9.54 11.14
CA MET A 145 -4.50 -8.60 11.03
C MET A 145 -4.92 -7.27 10.40
N LEU A 146 -5.80 -7.29 9.40
CA LEU A 146 -6.26 -6.10 8.68
C LEU A 146 -7.49 -5.42 9.30
N ALA A 147 -8.12 -6.04 10.29
CA ALA A 147 -9.18 -5.41 11.08
C ALA A 147 -8.62 -4.48 12.16
N GLU A 148 -7.40 -4.73 12.62
CA GLU A 148 -6.75 -3.90 13.62
C GLU A 148 -6.31 -2.56 12.99
N PRO A 149 -6.68 -1.41 13.60
CA PRO A 149 -6.20 -0.13 13.13
C PRO A 149 -4.67 -0.05 13.29
N MET A 150 -4.05 0.73 12.41
CA MET A 150 -2.63 1.06 12.56
C MET A 150 -2.42 1.82 13.88
N PRO A 151 -1.35 1.51 14.65
CA PRO A 151 -1.02 2.28 15.84
C PRO A 151 -0.86 3.77 15.54
N ASP A 152 -1.35 4.64 16.42
CA ASP A 152 -1.39 6.09 16.19
C ASP A 152 -0.01 6.70 15.90
N ASN A 153 1.06 6.19 16.54
CA ASN A 153 2.43 6.64 16.29
C ASN A 153 2.86 6.34 14.84
N ASP A 154 2.64 5.11 14.39
CA ASP A 154 2.95 4.70 13.01
C ASP A 154 2.12 5.50 11.99
N LEU A 155 0.86 5.79 12.32
CA LEU A 155 -0.03 6.59 11.48
C LEU A 155 0.44 8.04 11.38
N ALA A 156 0.72 8.69 12.51
CA ALA A 156 1.23 10.05 12.54
C ALA A 156 2.56 10.16 11.78
N TRP A 157 3.47 9.20 11.97
CA TRP A 157 4.71 9.12 11.21
C TRP A 157 4.45 8.97 9.71
N LEU A 158 3.58 8.05 9.30
CA LEU A 158 3.28 7.80 7.89
C LEU A 158 2.66 9.04 7.21
N LEU A 159 1.76 9.74 7.91
CA LEU A 159 1.12 10.96 7.42
C LEU A 159 2.09 12.16 7.38
N SER A 160 3.15 12.15 8.17
CA SER A 160 4.22 13.15 8.11
C SER A 160 5.12 13.03 6.86
N LEU A 161 5.01 11.93 6.12
CA LEU A 161 5.77 11.74 4.90
C LEU A 161 5.26 12.67 3.79
N GLU A 162 6.05 13.69 3.47
CA GLU A 162 5.82 14.54 2.31
C GLU A 162 5.89 13.71 1.02
N ILE A 163 4.81 13.75 0.21
CA ILE A 163 4.67 12.96 -1.02
C ILE A 163 5.83 13.18 -1.99
N LEU A 164 6.41 14.39 -2.01
CA LEU A 164 7.51 14.79 -2.91
C LEU A 164 8.84 14.08 -2.62
N HIS A 165 8.99 13.45 -1.45
CA HIS A 165 10.24 12.81 -1.02
C HIS A 165 10.14 11.29 -0.95
N LEU A 166 9.09 10.70 -1.53
CA LEU A 166 8.92 9.26 -1.57
C LEU A 166 9.72 8.63 -2.71
N PRO A 167 10.22 7.39 -2.51
CA PRO A 167 10.81 6.61 -3.59
C PRO A 167 9.84 6.44 -4.78
N PRO A 168 10.36 6.22 -6.00
CA PRO A 168 9.55 5.81 -7.14
C PRO A 168 8.63 4.65 -6.77
N LEU A 169 7.37 4.71 -7.24
CA LEU A 169 6.30 3.80 -6.82
C LEU A 169 6.70 2.32 -6.92
N HIS A 170 7.40 1.92 -8.00
CA HIS A 170 7.85 0.54 -8.19
C HIS A 170 8.87 0.08 -7.14
N ARG A 171 9.80 0.95 -6.70
CA ARG A 171 10.76 0.65 -5.63
C ARG A 171 10.04 0.50 -4.30
N LEU A 172 9.09 1.40 -4.04
CA LEU A 172 8.27 1.35 -2.84
C LEU A 172 7.41 0.08 -2.78
N GLN A 173 6.80 -0.30 -3.91
CA GLN A 173 6.04 -1.55 -4.03
C GLN A 173 6.91 -2.77 -3.78
N GLN A 174 8.10 -2.83 -4.36
CA GLN A 174 9.03 -3.94 -4.17
C GLN A 174 9.49 -4.05 -2.70
N ALA A 175 9.82 -2.92 -2.07
CA ALA A 175 10.21 -2.88 -0.66
C ALA A 175 9.06 -3.34 0.25
N ALA A 176 7.84 -2.85 0.01
CA ALA A 176 6.66 -3.26 0.75
C ALA A 176 6.36 -4.76 0.55
N GLN A 177 6.53 -5.29 -0.66
CA GLN A 177 6.32 -6.71 -0.96
C GLN A 177 7.30 -7.58 -0.19
N GLN A 178 8.57 -7.18 -0.13
CA GLN A 178 9.58 -7.88 0.66
C GLN A 178 9.26 -7.83 2.16
N ALA A 179 8.89 -6.66 2.67
CA ALA A 179 8.54 -6.47 4.09
C ALA A 179 7.35 -7.36 4.50
N VAL A 180 6.28 -7.39 3.69
CA VAL A 180 5.12 -8.27 3.91
C VAL A 180 5.53 -9.73 3.83
N PHE A 181 6.32 -10.11 2.82
CA PHE A 181 6.81 -11.48 2.68
C PHE A 181 7.58 -11.95 3.91
N PHE A 182 8.57 -11.18 4.39
CA PHE A 182 9.37 -11.56 5.54
C PHE A 182 8.55 -11.61 6.83
N SER A 183 7.58 -10.70 7.01
CA SER A 183 6.69 -10.68 8.17
C SER A 183 5.78 -11.91 8.28
N LEU A 184 5.45 -12.50 7.13
CA LEU A 184 4.53 -13.62 7.02
C LEU A 184 5.25 -14.96 6.85
N CYS A 185 6.49 -14.98 6.36
CA CYS A 185 7.21 -16.20 6.00
C CYS A 185 7.28 -17.20 7.16
N ASP A 186 7.55 -16.73 8.38
CA ASP A 186 7.67 -17.58 9.56
C ASP A 186 6.31 -18.02 10.13
N LYS A 187 5.23 -17.30 9.81
CA LYS A 187 3.87 -17.55 10.33
C LYS A 187 3.07 -18.52 9.45
N VAL A 188 3.12 -18.34 8.13
CA VAL A 188 2.30 -19.10 7.16
C VAL A 188 3.11 -19.94 6.18
N GLY A 189 4.44 -19.85 6.24
CA GLY A 189 5.35 -20.52 5.31
C GLY A 189 5.62 -19.72 4.04
N ARG A 190 6.71 -20.08 3.36
CA ARG A 190 7.27 -19.30 2.24
C ARG A 190 6.32 -19.14 1.05
N GLU A 191 5.62 -20.21 0.63
CA GLU A 191 4.75 -20.17 -0.55
C GLU A 191 3.52 -19.28 -0.30
N ALA A 192 2.84 -19.48 0.83
CA ALA A 192 1.71 -18.67 1.24
C ALA A 192 2.10 -17.20 1.44
N ALA A 193 3.22 -16.94 2.13
CA ALA A 193 3.72 -15.59 2.34
C ALA A 193 4.03 -14.88 1.02
N ALA A 194 4.65 -15.57 0.05
CA ALA A 194 4.93 -15.00 -1.27
C ALA A 194 3.64 -14.67 -2.05
N MET A 195 2.64 -15.55 -1.97
CA MET A 195 1.33 -15.35 -2.60
C MET A 195 0.62 -14.14 -1.99
N VAL A 196 0.52 -14.07 -0.66
CA VAL A 196 -0.10 -12.95 0.04
C VAL A 196 0.64 -11.65 -0.24
N ALA A 197 1.98 -11.64 -0.12
CA ALA A 197 2.78 -10.46 -0.35
C ALA A 197 2.55 -9.89 -1.75
N SER A 198 2.68 -10.71 -2.80
CA SER A 198 2.43 -10.27 -4.17
C SER A 198 1.01 -9.73 -4.36
N ARG A 199 -0.02 -10.46 -3.93
CA ARG A 199 -1.42 -10.05 -4.15
C ARG A 199 -1.81 -8.81 -3.35
N ALA A 200 -1.36 -8.73 -2.09
CA ALA A 200 -1.63 -7.58 -1.24
C ALA A 200 -0.96 -6.33 -1.81
N THR A 201 0.31 -6.41 -2.22
CA THR A 201 1.00 -5.25 -2.81
C THR A 201 0.41 -4.83 -4.14
N ASP A 202 0.10 -5.78 -5.03
CA ASP A 202 -0.52 -5.46 -6.32
C ASP A 202 -1.87 -4.77 -6.15
N LEU A 203 -2.67 -5.19 -5.15
CA LEU A 203 -3.94 -4.56 -4.82
C LEU A 203 -3.78 -3.17 -4.20
N ALA A 204 -2.86 -3.03 -3.23
CA ALA A 204 -2.67 -1.78 -2.49
C ALA A 204 -2.09 -0.66 -3.37
N PHE A 205 -1.08 -0.99 -4.19
CA PHE A 205 -0.36 -0.05 -5.06
C PHE A 205 -1.09 0.31 -6.37
N ASN A 206 -2.32 -0.19 -6.58
CA ASN A 206 -3.26 0.42 -7.54
C ASN A 206 -3.74 1.81 -7.10
N THR A 207 -3.22 2.32 -5.98
CA THR A 207 -3.59 3.60 -5.37
C THR A 207 -2.34 4.40 -5.03
N PHE A 208 -2.50 5.62 -4.52
CA PHE A 208 -1.37 6.45 -4.10
C PHE A 208 -0.52 5.75 -3.02
N SER A 209 0.78 6.12 -2.96
CA SER A 209 1.80 5.51 -2.11
C SER A 209 1.44 5.46 -0.63
N ILE A 210 1.01 6.58 -0.04
CA ILE A 210 0.69 6.66 1.40
C ILE A 210 -0.52 5.78 1.77
N PRO A 211 -1.68 5.88 1.10
CA PRO A 211 -2.78 4.94 1.32
C PRO A 211 -2.40 3.47 1.12
N ALA A 212 -1.54 3.16 0.14
CA ALA A 212 -1.08 1.79 -0.10
C ALA A 212 -0.27 1.27 1.09
N LEU A 213 0.69 2.06 1.58
CA LEU A 213 1.47 1.71 2.77
C LEU A 213 0.56 1.55 4.00
N ARG A 214 -0.45 2.43 4.16
CA ARG A 214 -1.41 2.35 5.26
C ARG A 214 -2.22 1.06 5.25
N LEU A 215 -2.63 0.57 4.07
CA LEU A 215 -3.33 -0.70 3.92
C LEU A 215 -2.46 -1.92 4.25
N LEU A 216 -1.16 -1.85 3.92
CA LEU A 216 -0.24 -2.97 4.09
C LEU A 216 0.37 -3.03 5.48
N TRP A 217 0.46 -1.90 6.18
CA TRP A 217 1.15 -1.79 7.47
C TRP A 217 0.76 -2.84 8.51
N PRO A 218 -0.53 -3.18 8.70
CA PRO A 218 -0.91 -4.19 9.67
C PRO A 218 -0.38 -5.60 9.35
N LEU A 219 0.04 -5.85 8.11
CA LEU A 219 0.66 -7.11 7.70
C LEU A 219 2.13 -7.20 8.11
N LEU A 220 2.76 -6.08 8.48
CA LEU A 220 4.15 -6.03 8.87
C LEU A 220 4.30 -6.33 10.35
N ASP A 221 5.29 -7.15 10.68
CA ASP A 221 5.78 -7.26 12.05
C ASP A 221 6.61 -6.03 12.45
N ASP A 222 6.91 -5.90 13.74
CA ASP A 222 7.63 -4.74 14.28
C ASP A 222 9.03 -4.56 13.67
N ASP A 223 9.70 -5.66 13.33
CA ASP A 223 11.03 -5.62 12.73
C ASP A 223 10.99 -5.08 11.30
N GLN A 224 10.02 -5.52 10.50
CA GLN A 224 9.84 -5.06 9.13
C GLN A 224 9.30 -3.63 9.09
N ARG A 225 8.45 -3.21 10.05
CA ARG A 225 8.04 -1.80 10.19
C ARG A 225 9.26 -0.91 10.40
N ARG A 226 10.13 -1.26 11.37
CA ARG A 226 11.37 -0.51 11.65
C ARG A 226 12.32 -0.47 10.45
N LYS A 227 12.50 -1.60 9.75
CA LYS A 227 13.34 -1.66 8.53
C LYS A 227 12.79 -0.76 7.44
N MET A 228 11.47 -0.76 7.23
CA MET A 228 10.85 0.07 6.20
C MET A 228 10.90 1.56 6.55
N GLN A 229 10.66 1.92 7.81
CA GLN A 229 10.83 3.29 8.31
C GLN A 229 12.27 3.79 8.10
N ARG A 230 13.27 2.99 8.49
CA ARG A 230 14.69 3.32 8.29
C ARG A 230 15.03 3.49 6.81
N TRP A 231 14.61 2.55 5.97
CA TRP A 231 14.86 2.61 4.53
C TRP A 231 14.24 3.85 3.89
N LEU A 232 13.01 4.23 4.26
CA LEU A 232 12.36 5.45 3.78
C LEU A 232 13.10 6.71 4.25
N PHE A 233 13.57 6.72 5.51
CA PHE A 233 14.36 7.81 6.04
C PHE A 233 15.71 7.96 5.31
N GLU A 234 16.44 6.87 5.10
CA GLU A 234 17.70 6.85 4.36
C GLU A 234 17.51 7.31 2.90
N TYR A 235 16.40 6.92 2.27
CA TYR A 235 16.06 7.40 0.93
C TYR A 235 15.85 8.91 0.91
N ARG A 236 15.08 9.45 1.86
CA ARG A 236 14.83 10.90 1.98
C ARG A 236 16.12 11.69 2.23
N MET A 237 17.04 11.13 3.01
CA MET A 237 18.34 11.75 3.29
C MET A 237 19.35 11.62 2.14
N GLY A 238 18.99 10.95 1.04
CA GLY A 238 19.88 10.72 -0.10
C GLY A 238 21.03 9.75 0.20
N THR A 239 20.96 9.01 1.30
CA THR A 239 22.00 8.05 1.73
C THR A 239 21.74 6.63 1.23
N ALA A 240 20.55 6.36 0.69
CA ALA A 240 20.26 5.11 -0.01
C ALA A 240 20.99 5.10 -1.36
N GLU A 241 22.20 4.52 -1.39
CA GLU A 241 23.00 4.37 -2.61
C GLU A 241 22.15 3.76 -3.73
N GLU A 242 22.02 4.47 -4.87
CA GLU A 242 21.55 3.84 -6.09
C GLU A 242 22.55 2.75 -6.48
N PRO A 243 22.12 1.51 -6.75
CA PRO A 243 22.98 0.55 -7.39
C PRO A 243 23.24 1.05 -8.81
N THR A 244 24.32 1.82 -8.98
CA THR A 244 24.88 2.17 -10.30
C THR A 244 25.00 0.89 -11.11
N GLU A 245 24.15 0.75 -12.13
CA GLU A 245 24.30 -0.25 -13.16
C GLU A 245 25.66 -0.01 -13.83
N LYS A 246 26.68 -0.74 -13.38
CA LYS A 246 27.93 -0.86 -14.10
C LYS A 246 27.61 -1.53 -15.43
N SER A 247 27.35 -0.69 -16.43
CA SER A 247 27.34 -1.05 -17.85
C SER A 247 28.60 -1.82 -18.15
N SER A 248 28.48 -3.15 -18.12
CA SER A 248 29.51 -4.07 -18.55
C SER A 248 29.49 -4.08 -20.07
N SER A 249 30.07 -3.05 -20.68
CA SER A 249 30.31 -2.98 -22.12
C SER A 249 31.40 -3.97 -22.50
N SER A 250 31.03 -5.25 -22.60
CA SER A 250 31.84 -6.28 -23.23
C SER A 250 31.54 -6.32 -24.73
N SER A 251 32.37 -5.67 -25.52
CA SER A 251 32.45 -5.88 -26.97
C SER A 251 33.87 -5.62 -27.45
N GLN A 252 34.75 -6.60 -27.25
CA GLN A 252 36.00 -6.71 -28.00
C GLN A 252 35.85 -7.86 -29.00
N LYS A 253 35.72 -7.50 -30.29
CA LYS A 253 35.67 -8.41 -31.44
C LYS A 253 36.98 -9.19 -31.58
N PRO A 254 36.96 -10.47 -32.02
CA PRO A 254 38.17 -11.14 -32.48
C PRO A 254 38.53 -10.64 -33.89
N ARG A 255 39.80 -10.23 -34.08
CA ARG A 255 40.42 -10.08 -35.40
C ARG A 255 40.99 -11.42 -35.81
N TYR A 256 40.49 -11.96 -36.92
CA TYR A 256 41.20 -12.98 -37.70
C TYR A 256 42.40 -12.33 -38.40
N GLY A 257 43.54 -13.02 -38.33
CA GLY A 257 44.79 -12.75 -39.05
C GLY A 257 45.69 -13.95 -38.89
#